data_AF-U4ULE9-F1
#
_entry.id   AF-U4ULE9-F1
#
_cell.length_a   1.000
_cell.length_b   1.000
_cell.length_c   1.000
_cell.angle_alpha   90.00
_cell.angle_beta   90.00
_cell.angle_gamma   90.00
#
_symmetry.space_group_name_H-M   'P 1'
#
loop_
_entity.id
_entity.type
_entity.pdbx_description
1 polymer ?
#
loop_
_entity_poly.entity_id
_entity_poly.type
_entity_poly.pdbx_seq_one_letter_code
_entity_poly.pdbx_strand_id
1 'polypeptide(L)'
;MYVIRKKEREDILQELMVEEQKEALERRHREEIEKQIRQRIEVRESLTEQLKEKEDRCRQEAIEDGKYKQQLLDKLAEDEKLEQMSAQKKRMKMLQLRRDIEQMMIDRRQQRAEEMQRLIRLKEQEDQQMKNRSVGGLNKCIRIFAFRNKIIEEERIRLLKTHVKNLVGYLPKGLLKPNDLPHLAGVI
;
A
#
# COMPACT_ATOMS: atom_id res chain seq x y z
N MET A 1 -103.52 -83.25 -37.69
CA MET A 1 -102.07 -83.44 -37.97
C MET A 1 -101.39 -82.20 -38.57
N TYR A 2 -102.04 -81.42 -39.44
CA TYR A 2 -101.45 -80.21 -40.07
C TYR A 2 -101.27 -79.00 -39.12
N VAL A 3 -102.12 -78.88 -38.10
CA VAL A 3 -102.07 -77.78 -37.12
C VAL A 3 -100.94 -77.95 -36.10
N ILE A 4 -100.61 -79.19 -35.74
CA ILE A 4 -99.54 -79.51 -34.77
C ILE A 4 -98.16 -79.16 -35.37
N ARG A 5 -97.91 -79.54 -36.63
CA ARG A 5 -96.67 -79.18 -37.36
C ARG A 5 -96.47 -77.67 -37.59
N LYS A 6 -97.55 -76.87 -37.59
CA LYS A 6 -97.43 -75.41 -37.73
C LYS A 6 -96.97 -74.76 -36.43
N LYS A 7 -97.51 -75.21 -35.28
CA LYS A 7 -97.12 -74.71 -33.96
C LYS A 7 -95.66 -75.05 -33.63
N GLU A 8 -95.24 -76.29 -33.88
CA GLU A 8 -93.84 -76.70 -33.69
C GLU A 8 -92.86 -75.84 -34.52
N ARG A 9 -93.25 -75.48 -35.75
CA ARG A 9 -92.46 -74.58 -36.61
C ARG A 9 -92.41 -73.15 -36.07
N GLU A 10 -93.52 -72.64 -35.54
CA GLU A 10 -93.60 -71.31 -34.93
C GLU A 10 -92.76 -71.24 -33.65
N ASP A 11 -92.78 -72.29 -32.82
CA ASP A 11 -91.97 -72.39 -31.60
C ASP A 11 -90.46 -72.41 -31.95
N ILE A 12 -90.04 -73.20 -32.95
CA ILE A 12 -88.64 -73.22 -33.44
C ILE A 12 -88.20 -71.84 -33.97
N LEU A 13 -89.07 -71.12 -34.67
CA LEU A 13 -88.75 -69.77 -35.17
C LEU A 13 -88.63 -68.74 -34.03
N GLN A 14 -89.45 -68.87 -32.99
CA GLN A 14 -89.35 -68.02 -31.80
C GLN A 14 -88.07 -68.31 -31.00
N GLU A 15 -87.71 -69.58 -30.83
CA GLU A 15 -86.45 -69.99 -30.21
C GLU A 15 -85.24 -69.44 -30.98
N LEU A 16 -85.23 -69.60 -32.31
CA LEU A 16 -84.19 -69.05 -33.18
C LEU A 16 -84.06 -67.53 -33.04
N MET A 17 -85.17 -66.79 -33.04
CA MET A 17 -85.15 -65.33 -32.85
C MET A 17 -84.61 -64.92 -31.49
N VAL A 18 -84.94 -65.67 -30.43
CA VAL A 18 -84.42 -65.41 -29.08
C VAL A 18 -82.92 -65.71 -29.01
N GLU A 19 -82.45 -66.77 -29.65
CA GLU A 19 -81.02 -67.10 -29.74
C GLU A 19 -80.25 -66.05 -30.55
N GLU A 20 -80.76 -65.60 -31.69
CA GLU A 20 -80.16 -64.53 -32.49
C GLU A 20 -80.05 -63.21 -31.68
N GLN A 21 -81.07 -62.88 -30.89
CA GLN A 21 -81.04 -61.71 -30.00
C GLN A 21 -80.00 -61.87 -28.88
N LYS A 22 -79.88 -63.06 -28.28
CA LYS A 22 -78.85 -63.35 -27.27
C LYS A 22 -77.45 -63.24 -27.86
N GLU A 23 -77.21 -63.83 -29.02
CA GLU A 23 -75.92 -63.72 -29.71
C GLU A 23 -75.56 -62.27 -30.04
N ALA A 24 -76.54 -61.46 -30.49
CA ALA A 24 -76.34 -60.05 -30.78
C ALA A 24 -75.95 -59.26 -29.50
N LEU A 25 -76.58 -59.56 -28.37
CA LEU A 25 -76.23 -58.96 -27.08
C LEU A 25 -74.84 -59.38 -26.60
N GLU A 26 -74.48 -60.66 -26.74
CA GLU A 26 -73.15 -61.15 -26.39
C GLU A 26 -72.05 -60.53 -27.27
N ARG A 27 -72.31 -60.35 -28.58
CA ARG A 27 -71.39 -59.65 -29.48
C ARG A 27 -71.19 -58.20 -29.06
N ARG A 28 -72.27 -57.46 -28.76
CA ARG A 28 -72.17 -56.08 -28.25
C ARG A 28 -71.40 -56.00 -26.94
N HIS A 29 -71.67 -56.93 -26.01
CA HIS A 29 -70.96 -56.97 -24.74
C HIS A 29 -69.46 -57.27 -24.91
N ARG A 30 -69.10 -58.20 -25.80
CA ARG A 30 -67.69 -58.48 -26.17
C ARG A 30 -67.01 -57.25 -26.76
N GLU A 31 -67.67 -56.53 -27.67
CA GLU A 31 -67.14 -55.31 -28.27
C GLU A 31 -66.96 -54.17 -27.24
N GLU A 32 -67.89 -54.02 -26.30
CA GLU A 32 -67.78 -53.04 -25.21
C GLU A 32 -66.60 -53.36 -24.29
N ILE A 33 -66.43 -54.62 -23.90
CA ILE A 33 -65.28 -55.07 -23.09
C ILE A 33 -63.98 -54.82 -23.87
N GLU A 34 -63.93 -55.15 -25.15
CA GLU A 34 -62.74 -54.95 -25.97
C GLU A 34 -62.38 -53.48 -26.09
N LYS A 35 -63.36 -52.59 -26.30
CA LYS A 35 -63.15 -51.13 -26.32
C LYS A 35 -62.60 -50.63 -24.99
N GLN A 36 -63.16 -51.08 -23.86
CA GLN A 36 -62.67 -50.71 -22.53
C GLN A 36 -61.23 -51.19 -22.29
N ILE A 37 -60.90 -52.40 -22.73
CA ILE A 37 -59.52 -52.93 -22.63
C ILE A 37 -58.57 -52.09 -23.48
N ARG A 38 -58.92 -51.78 -24.73
CA ARG A 38 -58.10 -50.93 -25.61
C ARG A 38 -57.86 -49.55 -25.01
N GLN A 39 -58.90 -48.89 -24.52
CA GLN A 39 -58.80 -47.59 -23.85
C GLN A 39 -57.89 -47.64 -22.62
N ARG A 40 -57.99 -48.69 -21.79
CA ARG A 40 -57.11 -48.87 -20.64
C ARG A 40 -55.65 -49.08 -21.03
N ILE A 41 -55.40 -49.80 -22.11
CA ILE A 41 -54.04 -50.02 -22.64
C ILE A 41 -53.46 -48.69 -23.12
N GLU A 42 -54.19 -47.94 -23.94
CA GLU A 42 -53.76 -46.64 -24.46
C GLU A 42 -53.44 -45.63 -23.35
N VAL A 43 -54.30 -45.54 -22.33
CA VAL A 43 -54.07 -44.68 -21.15
C VAL A 43 -52.83 -45.13 -20.38
N ARG A 44 -52.60 -46.45 -20.25
CA ARG A 44 -51.42 -46.97 -19.56
C ARG A 44 -50.14 -46.69 -20.33
N GLU A 45 -50.15 -46.90 -21.64
CA GLU A 45 -49.01 -46.67 -22.52
C GLU A 45 -48.63 -45.18 -22.52
N SER A 46 -49.58 -44.28 -22.76
CA SER A 46 -49.37 -42.83 -22.69
C SER A 46 -48.83 -42.36 -21.34
N LEU A 47 -49.34 -42.92 -20.23
CA LEU A 47 -48.79 -42.62 -18.90
C LEU A 47 -47.33 -43.08 -18.76
N THR A 48 -46.99 -44.27 -19.26
CA THR A 48 -45.59 -44.75 -19.20
C THR A 48 -44.65 -43.91 -20.06
N GLU A 49 -45.11 -43.42 -21.20
CA GLU A 49 -44.34 -42.52 -22.06
C GLU A 49 -44.09 -41.19 -21.37
N GLN A 50 -45.13 -40.56 -20.81
CA GLN A 50 -45.00 -39.30 -20.06
C GLN A 50 -44.06 -39.43 -18.86
N LEU A 51 -44.08 -40.56 -18.15
CA LEU A 51 -43.17 -40.80 -17.04
C LEU A 51 -41.71 -40.93 -17.52
N LYS A 52 -41.47 -41.65 -18.63
CA LYS A 52 -40.12 -41.76 -19.22
C LYS A 52 -39.60 -40.41 -19.67
N GLU A 53 -40.40 -39.63 -20.39
CA GLU A 53 -40.03 -38.28 -20.83
C GLU A 53 -39.70 -37.36 -19.64
N LYS A 54 -40.50 -37.45 -18.57
CA LYS A 54 -40.25 -36.70 -17.35
C LYS A 54 -38.94 -37.11 -16.69
N GLU A 55 -38.65 -38.41 -16.60
CA GLU A 55 -37.39 -38.92 -16.05
C GLU A 55 -36.19 -38.46 -16.87
N ASP A 56 -36.28 -38.55 -18.19
CA ASP A 56 -35.19 -38.14 -19.08
C ASP A 56 -34.94 -36.65 -19.02
N ARG A 57 -36.00 -35.82 -18.96
CA ARG A 57 -35.88 -34.38 -18.72
C ARG A 57 -35.20 -34.09 -17.37
N CYS A 58 -35.63 -34.73 -16.30
CA CYS A 58 -35.00 -34.54 -14.98
C CYS A 58 -33.53 -34.97 -14.97
N ARG A 59 -33.17 -36.03 -15.71
CA ARG A 59 -31.77 -36.45 -15.87
C ARG A 59 -30.95 -35.40 -16.63
N GLN A 60 -31.50 -34.83 -17.71
CA GLN A 60 -30.85 -33.78 -18.48
C GLN A 60 -30.63 -32.52 -17.64
N GLU A 61 -31.67 -32.06 -16.93
CA GLU A 61 -31.60 -30.93 -16.01
C GLU A 61 -30.53 -31.16 -14.93
N ALA A 62 -30.48 -32.35 -14.33
CA ALA A 62 -29.46 -32.68 -13.33
C ALA A 62 -28.03 -32.64 -13.89
N ILE A 63 -27.82 -33.05 -15.14
CA ILE A 63 -26.52 -32.99 -15.81
C ILE A 63 -26.14 -31.54 -16.10
N GLU A 64 -27.08 -30.72 -16.58
CA GLU A 64 -26.88 -29.30 -16.86
C GLU A 64 -26.57 -28.52 -15.58
N ASP A 65 -27.35 -28.73 -14.52
CA ASP A 65 -27.10 -28.17 -13.20
C ASP A 65 -25.72 -28.60 -12.65
N GLY A 66 -25.33 -29.85 -12.86
CA GLY A 66 -24.00 -30.34 -12.48
C GLY A 66 -22.88 -29.60 -13.19
N LYS A 67 -23.00 -29.43 -14.51
CA LYS A 67 -22.02 -28.65 -15.31
C LYS A 67 -21.99 -27.18 -14.91
N TYR A 68 -23.16 -26.59 -14.69
CA TYR A 68 -23.27 -25.19 -14.28
C TYR A 68 -22.64 -24.96 -12.90
N LYS A 69 -22.89 -25.86 -11.94
CA LYS A 69 -22.25 -25.83 -10.61
C LYS A 69 -20.73 -25.93 -10.72
N GLN A 70 -20.21 -26.83 -11.55
CA GLN A 70 -18.76 -26.94 -11.78
C GLN A 70 -18.18 -25.65 -12.35
N GLN A 71 -18.79 -25.10 -13.41
CA GLN A 71 -18.35 -23.83 -14.00
C GLN A 71 -18.40 -22.67 -13.00
N LEU A 72 -19.40 -22.64 -12.12
CA LEU A 72 -19.50 -21.62 -11.10
C LEU A 72 -18.40 -21.77 -10.04
N LEU A 73 -18.11 -22.99 -9.59
CA LEU A 73 -17.03 -23.27 -8.66
C LEU A 73 -15.66 -22.89 -9.25
N ASP A 74 -15.41 -23.22 -10.51
CA ASP A 74 -14.17 -22.86 -11.20
C ASP A 74 -14.01 -21.34 -11.29
N LYS A 75 -15.07 -20.61 -11.65
CA LYS A 75 -15.07 -19.13 -11.66
C LYS A 75 -14.77 -18.54 -10.28
N LEU A 76 -15.41 -19.06 -9.24
CA LEU A 76 -15.18 -18.59 -7.87
C LEU A 76 -13.73 -18.83 -7.44
N ALA A 77 -13.14 -19.97 -7.79
CA ALA A 77 -11.74 -20.27 -7.50
C ALA A 77 -10.77 -19.36 -8.25
N GLU A 78 -11.07 -19.04 -9.52
CA GLU A 78 -10.31 -18.08 -10.32
C GLU A 78 -10.37 -16.67 -9.72
N ASP A 79 -11.57 -16.20 -9.37
CA ASP A 79 -11.79 -14.89 -8.76
C ASP A 79 -11.08 -14.77 -7.41
N GLU A 80 -11.17 -15.79 -6.55
CA GLU A 80 -10.46 -15.80 -5.26
C GLU A 80 -8.93 -15.69 -5.45
N LYS A 81 -8.37 -16.42 -6.40
CA LYS A 81 -6.94 -16.35 -6.72
C LYS A 81 -6.54 -14.95 -7.19
N LEU A 82 -7.36 -14.33 -8.04
CA LEU A 82 -7.13 -12.95 -8.50
C LEU A 82 -7.20 -11.94 -7.35
N GLU A 83 -8.17 -12.09 -6.44
CA GLU A 83 -8.30 -11.25 -5.26
C GLU A 83 -7.09 -11.37 -4.33
N GLN A 84 -6.63 -12.61 -4.05
CA GLN A 84 -5.44 -12.85 -3.24
C GLN A 84 -4.19 -12.19 -3.84
N MET A 85 -3.97 -12.35 -5.15
CA MET A 85 -2.84 -11.72 -5.85
C MET A 85 -2.93 -10.19 -5.85
N SER A 86 -4.13 -9.63 -6.04
CA SER A 86 -4.37 -8.18 -5.99
C SER A 86 -4.10 -7.63 -4.59
N ALA A 87 -4.55 -8.31 -3.54
CA ALA A 87 -4.30 -7.94 -2.15
C ALA A 87 -2.80 -7.97 -1.82
N GLN A 88 -2.08 -9.01 -2.23
CA GLN A 88 -0.63 -9.11 -2.04
C GLN A 88 0.10 -7.97 -2.77
N LYS A 89 -0.26 -7.70 -4.04
CA LYS A 89 0.34 -6.61 -4.83
C LYS A 89 0.11 -5.25 -4.18
N LYS A 90 -1.10 -4.98 -3.66
CA LYS A 90 -1.40 -3.75 -2.90
C LYS A 90 -0.52 -3.64 -1.64
N ARG A 91 -0.38 -4.72 -0.86
CA ARG A 91 0.49 -4.75 0.33
C ARG A 91 1.94 -4.44 -0.02
N MET A 92 2.49 -5.07 -1.07
CA MET A 92 3.86 -4.84 -1.51
C MET A 92 4.09 -3.39 -1.94
N LYS A 93 3.18 -2.80 -2.72
CA LYS A 93 3.26 -1.39 -3.12
C LYS A 93 3.24 -0.44 -1.92
N MET A 94 2.39 -0.71 -0.93
CA MET A 94 2.34 0.11 0.28
C MET A 94 3.61 -0.01 1.12
N LEU A 95 4.23 -1.18 1.18
CA LEU A 95 5.51 -1.37 1.86
C LEU A 95 6.64 -0.64 1.14
N GLN A 96 6.68 -0.68 -0.20
CA GLN A 96 7.64 0.08 -1.00
C GLN A 96 7.48 1.58 -0.76
N LEU A 97 6.25 2.10 -0.90
CA LEU A 97 5.96 3.51 -0.65
C LEU A 97 6.39 3.96 0.76
N ARG A 98 6.15 3.14 1.79
CA ARG A 98 6.61 3.42 3.15
C ARG A 98 8.13 3.51 3.23
N ARG A 99 8.85 2.54 2.64
CA ARG A 99 10.32 2.55 2.60
C ARG A 99 10.86 3.76 1.87
N ASP A 100 10.28 4.12 0.73
CA ASP A 100 10.69 5.27 -0.07
C ASP A 100 10.50 6.58 0.71
N ILE A 101 9.36 6.73 1.40
CA ILE A 101 9.10 7.88 2.28
C ILE A 101 10.09 7.93 3.44
N GLU A 102 10.38 6.79 4.09
CA GLU A 102 11.37 6.72 5.16
C GLU A 102 12.76 7.13 4.68
N GLN A 103 13.19 6.65 3.51
CA GLN A 103 14.46 7.04 2.88
C GLN A 103 14.50 8.54 2.59
N MET A 104 13.46 9.10 1.96
CA MET A 104 13.36 10.54 1.72
C MET A 104 13.46 11.36 3.02
N MET A 105 12.86 10.87 4.10
CA MET A 105 12.92 11.54 5.40
C MET A 105 14.31 11.45 6.03
N ILE A 106 15.01 10.34 5.87
CA ILE A 106 16.41 10.16 6.28
C ILE A 106 17.31 11.12 5.48
N ASP A 107 17.19 11.13 4.16
CA ASP A 107 17.98 11.99 3.28
C ASP A 107 17.77 13.47 3.61
N ARG A 108 16.52 13.88 3.84
CA ARG A 108 16.19 15.25 4.25
C ARG A 108 16.81 15.62 5.60
N ARG A 109 16.86 14.68 6.55
CA ARG A 109 17.52 14.90 7.84
C ARG A 109 19.04 15.01 7.68
N GLN A 110 19.63 14.17 6.83
CA GLN A 110 21.07 14.22 6.52
C GLN A 110 21.45 15.54 5.87
N GLN A 111 20.72 15.97 4.83
CA GLN A 111 20.93 17.26 4.16
C GLN A 111 20.88 18.43 5.15
N ARG A 112 19.87 18.48 6.03
CA ARG A 112 19.80 19.52 7.07
C ARG A 112 20.97 19.47 8.05
N ALA A 113 21.41 18.28 8.44
CA ALA A 113 22.55 18.13 9.34
C ALA A 113 23.85 18.61 8.67
N GLU A 114 24.06 18.29 7.39
CA GLU A 114 25.19 18.75 6.60
C GLU A 114 25.18 20.28 6.43
N GLU A 115 24.03 20.87 6.11
CA GLU A 115 23.86 22.32 6.01
C GLU A 115 24.20 23.01 7.33
N MET A 116 23.69 22.50 8.46
CA MET A 116 24.00 23.03 9.79
C MET A 116 25.51 22.92 10.09
N GLN A 117 26.14 21.78 9.78
CA GLN A 117 27.58 21.61 9.96
C GLN A 117 28.41 22.57 9.08
N ARG A 118 27.95 22.88 7.86
CA ARG A 118 28.61 23.89 7.01
C ARG A 118 28.49 25.28 7.61
N LEU A 119 27.31 25.65 8.11
CA LEU A 119 27.09 26.94 8.77
C LEU A 119 27.95 27.10 10.03
N ILE A 120 28.05 26.06 10.86
CA ILE A 120 28.93 26.05 12.05
C ILE A 120 30.38 26.26 11.62
N ARG A 121 30.87 25.51 10.63
CA ARG A 121 32.24 25.65 10.13
C ARG A 121 32.55 27.05 9.59
N LEU A 122 31.63 27.65 8.84
CA LEU A 122 31.78 29.03 8.34
C LEU A 122 31.87 30.01 9.50
N LYS A 123 30.99 29.89 10.50
CA LYS A 123 31.00 30.75 11.69
C LYS A 123 32.29 30.61 12.49
N GLU A 124 32.78 29.37 12.68
CA GLU A 124 34.06 29.12 13.35
C GLU A 124 35.24 29.75 12.60
N GLN A 125 35.25 29.69 11.27
CA GLN A 125 36.26 30.35 10.44
C GLN A 125 36.20 31.88 10.59
N GLU A 126 35.00 32.47 10.57
CA GLU A 126 34.82 33.91 10.79
C GLU A 126 35.31 34.34 12.19
N ASP A 127 34.94 33.59 13.23
CA ASP A 127 35.37 33.85 14.60
C ASP A 127 36.89 33.75 14.75
N GLN A 128 37.51 32.75 14.11
CA GLN A 128 38.97 32.61 14.08
C GLN A 128 39.65 33.79 13.35
N GLN A 129 39.11 34.22 12.21
CA GLN A 129 39.64 35.39 11.50
C GLN A 129 39.53 36.66 12.33
N MET A 130 38.41 36.87 13.02
CA MET A 130 38.19 38.02 13.90
C MET A 130 39.16 38.02 15.08
N LYS A 131 39.36 36.87 15.74
CA LYS A 131 40.37 36.71 16.80
C LYS A 131 41.77 37.01 16.29
N ASN A 132 42.15 36.46 15.14
CA ASN A 132 43.46 36.69 14.54
C ASN A 132 43.70 38.17 14.18
N ARG A 133 42.67 38.86 13.65
CA ARG A 133 42.73 40.31 13.40
C ARG A 133 42.90 41.12 14.68
N SER A 134 42.14 40.78 15.73
CA SER A 134 42.22 41.47 17.03
C SER A 134 43.60 41.31 17.66
N VAL A 135 44.12 40.07 17.73
CA VAL A 135 45.46 39.78 18.27
C VAL A 135 46.55 40.45 17.42
N GLY A 136 46.43 40.41 16.10
CA GLY A 136 47.35 41.10 15.18
C GLY A 136 47.37 42.61 15.40
N GLY A 137 46.20 43.22 15.60
CA GLY A 137 46.06 44.65 15.93
C GLY A 137 46.72 45.00 17.27
N LEU A 138 46.46 44.20 18.32
CA LEU A 138 47.06 44.39 19.64
C LEU A 138 48.59 44.29 19.58
N ASN A 139 49.12 43.26 18.91
CA ASN A 139 50.56 43.08 18.71
C ASN A 139 51.20 44.25 17.96
N LYS A 140 50.49 44.80 16.95
CA LYS A 140 50.95 46.00 16.24
C LYS A 140 51.01 47.22 17.16
N CYS A 141 49.99 47.44 18.00
CA CYS A 141 49.99 48.54 18.98
C CYS A 141 51.13 48.41 20.00
N ILE A 142 51.34 47.21 20.54
CA ILE A 142 52.45 46.91 21.47
C ILE A 142 53.80 47.26 20.83
N ARG A 143 54.00 46.86 19.57
CA ARG A 143 55.22 47.20 18.82
C ARG A 143 55.41 48.71 18.63
N ILE A 144 54.36 49.43 18.26
CA ILE A 144 54.42 50.89 18.06
C ILE A 144 54.73 51.59 19.38
N PHE A 145 54.08 51.18 20.48
CA PHE A 145 54.33 51.74 21.81
C PHE A 145 55.77 51.49 22.27
N ALA A 146 56.27 50.26 22.11
CA ALA A 146 57.66 49.93 22.43
C ALA A 146 58.66 50.77 21.61
N PHE A 147 58.39 50.99 20.32
CA PHE A 147 59.23 51.84 19.48
C PHE A 147 59.21 53.31 19.90
N ARG A 148 58.01 53.87 20.21
CA ARG A 148 57.89 55.23 20.74
C ARG A 148 58.66 55.43 22.03
N ASN A 149 58.56 54.47 22.96
CA ASN A 149 59.28 54.56 24.24
C ASN A 149 60.80 54.51 24.05
N LYS A 150 61.30 53.74 23.08
CA LYS A 150 62.73 53.75 22.74
C LYS A 150 63.19 55.14 22.29
N ILE A 151 62.45 55.77 21.38
CA ILE A 151 62.75 57.14 20.91
C ILE A 151 62.71 58.13 22.08
N ILE A 152 61.70 58.05 22.95
CA ILE A 152 61.59 58.94 24.11
C ILE A 152 62.77 58.77 25.06
N GLU A 153 63.18 57.53 25.37
CA GLU A 153 64.34 57.30 26.23
C GLU A 153 65.66 57.74 25.58
N GLU A 154 65.82 57.58 24.27
CA GLU A 154 66.98 58.09 23.52
C GLU A 154 67.06 59.63 23.57
N GLU A 155 65.95 60.33 23.31
CA GLU A 155 65.89 61.79 23.43
C GLU A 155 66.05 62.25 24.89
N ARG A 156 65.49 61.53 25.87
CA ARG A 156 65.69 61.79 27.29
C ARG A 156 67.17 61.73 27.67
N ILE A 157 67.89 60.70 27.25
CA ILE A 157 69.33 60.56 27.49
C ILE A 157 70.12 61.65 26.77
N ARG A 158 69.73 62.00 25.53
CA ARG A 158 70.34 63.11 24.79
C ARG A 158 70.18 64.42 25.56
N LEU A 159 68.96 64.79 25.96
CA LEU A 159 68.67 66.00 26.72
C LEU A 159 69.40 66.03 28.07
N LEU A 160 69.44 64.90 28.77
CA LEU A 160 70.24 64.75 29.99
C LEU A 160 71.71 65.10 29.71
N LYS A 161 72.35 64.51 28.70
CA LYS A 161 73.75 64.80 28.37
C LYS A 161 74.00 66.28 28.03
N THR A 162 73.08 66.92 27.29
CA THR A 162 73.27 68.31 26.84
C THR A 162 73.03 69.33 27.95
N HIS A 163 71.98 69.14 28.77
CA HIS A 163 71.49 70.18 29.68
C HIS A 163 71.81 69.93 31.15
N VAL A 164 72.29 68.74 31.53
CA VAL A 164 72.61 68.44 32.94
C VAL A 164 73.59 69.45 33.53
N LYS A 165 74.62 69.87 32.79
CA LYS A 165 75.59 70.91 33.22
C LYS A 165 74.91 72.21 33.67
N ASN A 166 73.80 72.58 33.05
CA ASN A 166 73.08 73.82 33.33
C ASN A 166 71.95 73.65 34.37
N LEU A 167 71.63 72.41 34.75
CA LEU A 167 70.48 72.05 35.59
C LEU A 167 70.89 71.41 36.93
N VAL A 168 72.19 71.24 37.19
CA VAL A 168 72.70 70.75 38.49
C VAL A 168 72.28 71.72 39.59
N GLY A 169 71.51 71.24 40.58
CA GLY A 169 70.97 72.03 41.70
C GLY A 169 69.49 72.38 41.59
N TYR A 170 68.89 72.34 40.39
CA TYR A 170 67.48 72.66 40.15
C TYR A 170 66.62 71.45 39.75
N LEU A 171 67.19 70.23 39.78
CA LEU A 171 66.49 69.02 39.34
C LEU A 171 65.60 68.44 40.46
N PRO A 172 64.29 68.24 40.22
CA PRO A 172 63.39 67.58 41.15
C PRO A 172 63.86 66.18 41.55
N LYS A 173 63.68 65.85 42.84
CA LYS A 173 63.97 64.52 43.38
C LYS A 173 63.06 63.48 42.69
N GLY A 174 63.65 62.41 42.15
CA GLY A 174 62.92 61.29 41.52
C GLY A 174 62.90 61.27 39.99
N LEU A 175 63.51 62.26 39.30
CA LEU A 175 63.59 62.28 37.83
C LEU A 175 64.70 61.39 37.24
N LEU A 176 65.74 61.10 38.02
CA LEU A 176 66.88 60.29 37.61
C LEU A 176 66.64 58.82 37.98
N LYS A 177 66.81 57.94 37.00
CA LYS A 177 66.81 56.49 37.20
C LYS A 177 68.23 56.04 37.57
N PRO A 178 68.41 54.89 38.26
CA PRO A 178 69.72 54.37 38.63
C PRO A 178 70.66 54.21 37.42
N ASN A 179 70.10 53.90 36.25
CA ASN A 179 70.86 53.72 35.00
C ASN A 179 71.32 55.03 34.35
N ASP A 180 70.87 56.20 34.83
CA ASP A 180 71.26 57.49 34.25
C ASP A 180 72.55 58.07 34.88
N LEU A 181 72.97 57.57 36.06
CA LEU A 181 74.22 57.95 36.73
C LEU A 181 75.46 57.98 35.83
N PRO A 182 75.75 56.96 35.00
CA PRO A 182 76.92 56.98 34.11
C PRO A 182 76.88 58.10 33.06
N HIS A 183 75.70 58.65 32.74
CA HIS A 183 75.57 59.77 31.80
C HIS A 183 75.75 61.14 32.46
N LEU A 184 75.77 61.19 33.79
CA LEU A 184 75.99 62.38 34.62
C LEU A 184 77.44 62.49 35.12
N ALA A 185 78.18 61.38 35.10
CA ALA A 185 79.54 61.27 35.62
C ALA A 185 80.61 62.10 34.88
N GLY A 186 80.25 62.78 33.78
CA GLY A 186 81.11 63.76 33.11
C GLY A 186 80.89 65.22 33.55
N VAL A 187 80.10 65.44 34.60
CA VAL A 187 79.65 66.78 35.07
C VAL A 187 79.84 66.99 36.58
N ILE A 188 80.08 65.92 37.34
CA ILE A 188 80.43 66.00 38.78
C ILE A 188 81.94 66.03 38.92
#